data_AF-A0A6M5YWF2-F1
#
_entry.id   AF-A0A6M5YWF2-F1
#
_cell.length_a   1.000
_cell.length_b   1.000
_cell.length_c   1.000
_cell.angle_alpha   90.00
_cell.angle_beta   90.00
_cell.angle_gamma   90.00
#
_symmetry.space_group_name_H-M   'P 1'
#
loop_
_entity.id
_entity.type
_entity.pdbx_description
1 polymer ?
#
loop_
_entity_poly.entity_id
_entity_poly.type
_entity_poly.pdbx_seq_one_letter_code
_entity_poly.pdbx_strand_id
1 'polypeptide(L)' 'MRFLSGLFLLALVVALGLLSYENNRDTVLYAWTWRADVPLPLLVVAVYVLGMLSGWWLVGMTKRSWQRLTEPDRARV' A
#
# COMPACT_ATOMS: atom_id res chain seq x y z
N MET A 1 -12.63 -17.29 -18.38
CA MET A 1 -12.08 -16.01 -17.86
C MET A 1 -11.72 -16.08 -16.38
N ARG A 2 -12.66 -16.32 -15.45
CA ARG A 2 -12.37 -16.41 -14.00
C ARG A 2 -11.29 -17.43 -13.61
N PHE A 3 -11.31 -18.61 -14.24
CA PHE A 3 -10.31 -19.66 -13.99
C PHE A 3 -8.89 -19.23 -14.42
N LEU A 4 -8.77 -18.63 -15.60
CA LEU A 4 -7.49 -18.13 -16.11
C LEU A 4 -6.94 -16.99 -15.24
N SER A 5 -7.81 -16.04 -14.85
CA SER A 5 -7.45 -14.99 -13.89
C SER A 5 -7.00 -15.56 -12.54
N GLY A 6 -7.66 -16.63 -12.07
CA GLY A 6 -7.24 -17.35 -10.86
C GLY A 6 -5.86 -17.99 -11.00
N LEU A 7 -5.56 -18.61 -12.14
CA LEU A 7 -4.25 -19.21 -12.41
C LEU A 7 -3.14 -18.15 -12.44
N PHE A 8 -3.39 -17.00 -13.08
CA PHE A 8 -2.43 -15.89 -13.08
C PHE A 8 -2.20 -15.31 -11.67
N LEU A 9 -3.26 -15.17 -10.87
CA LEU A 9 -3.12 -14.73 -9.47
C LEU A 9 -2.32 -15.75 -8.65
N LEU A 10 -2.59 -17.05 -8.82
CA LEU A 10 -1.84 -18.09 -8.13
C LEU A 10 -0.37 -18.06 -8.54
N ALA A 11 -0.07 -17.96 -9.83
CA ALA A 11 1.29 -17.82 -10.34
C ALA A 11 1.99 -16.58 -9.77
N LEU A 12 1.29 -15.45 -9.66
CA LEU A 12 1.81 -14.23 -9.05
C LEU A 12 2.14 -14.45 -7.56
N VAL A 13 1.24 -15.07 -6.80
CA VAL A 13 1.48 -15.37 -5.38
C VAL A 13 2.69 -16.29 -5.21
N VAL A 14 2.81 -17.33 -6.03
CA VAL A 14 3.98 -18.23 -6.02
C VAL A 14 5.26 -17.48 -6.34
N ALA A 15 5.26 -16.64 -7.39
CA ALA A 15 6.42 -15.84 -7.77
C ALA A 15 6.86 -14.88 -6.66
N LEU A 16 5.91 -14.19 -6.03
CA LEU A 16 6.18 -13.29 -4.89
C LEU A 16 6.70 -14.06 -3.67
N GLY A 17 6.16 -15.25 -3.40
CA GLY A 17 6.62 -16.12 -2.32
C GLY A 17 8.06 -16.58 -2.53
N LEU A 18 8.38 -17.04 -3.74
CA LEU A 18 9.74 -17.45 -4.11
C LEU A 18 10.71 -16.27 -4.01
N LEU A 19 10.34 -15.11 -4.55
CA LEU A 19 11.16 -13.90 -4.46
C LEU A 19 11.40 -13.50 -3.02
N SER A 20 10.37 -13.59 -2.17
CA SER A 20 10.47 -13.28 -0.74
C SER A 20 11.42 -14.24 -0.03
N TYR A 21 11.34 -15.54 -0.34
CA TYR A 21 12.21 -16.56 0.22
C TYR A 21 13.68 -16.34 -0.17
N GLU A 22 13.97 -16.15 -1.46
CA GLU A 22 15.32 -15.91 -1.97
C GLU A 22 15.94 -14.59 -1.46
N ASN A 23 15.09 -13.59 -1.21
CA ASN A 23 15.50 -12.28 -0.70
C ASN A 23 15.27 -12.13 0.81
N ASN A 24 15.11 -13.23 1.53
CA ASN A 24 14.90 -13.19 2.98
C ASN A 24 16.22 -12.92 3.72
N ARG A 25 16.72 -11.70 3.55
CA ARG A 25 17.91 -11.18 4.21
C ARG A 25 17.50 -10.13 5.23
N ASP A 26 18.13 -10.17 6.40
CA ASP A 26 17.95 -9.13 7.40
C ASP A 26 18.51 -7.81 6.88
N THR A 27 17.70 -6.78 6.99
CA THR A 27 18.03 -5.42 6.57
C THR A 27 17.90 -4.51 7.78
N VAL A 28 18.93 -3.69 8.02
CA VAL A 28 18.92 -2.72 9.11
C VAL A 28 17.98 -1.58 8.75
N LEU A 29 16.88 -1.43 9.48
CA LEU A 29 15.98 -0.31 9.39
C LEU A 29 16.39 0.77 10.39
N TYR A 30 16.63 1.98 9.89
CA TYR A 30 16.80 3.18 10.70
C TYR A 30 15.57 4.08 10.54
N ALA A 31 14.90 4.38 11.64
CA ALA A 31 13.74 5.25 11.68
C ALA A 31 13.86 6.23 12.83
N TRP A 32 14.19 7.49 12.52
CA TRP A 32 14.45 8.53 13.53
C TRP A 32 15.58 8.13 14.49
N THR A 33 15.27 7.80 15.75
CA THR A 33 16.23 7.29 16.74
C THR A 33 16.21 5.76 16.88
N TRP A 34 15.32 5.08 16.17
CA TRP A 34 15.10 3.64 16.29
C TRP A 34 15.93 2.88 15.26
N ARG A 35 16.48 1.75 15.69
CA ARG A 35 17.18 0.79 14.85
C ARG A 35 16.62 -0.59 15.09
N ALA A 36 16.28 -1.30 14.02
CA ALA A 36 15.82 -2.68 14.09
C ALA A 36 16.34 -3.46 12.89
N ASP A 37 16.75 -4.71 13.12
CA ASP A 37 17.05 -5.66 12.05
C ASP A 37 15.74 -6.38 11.71
N VAL A 38 15.30 -6.23 10.46
CA VAL A 38 14.04 -6.79 10.00
C VAL A 38 14.23 -7.52 8.67
N PRO A 39 13.51 -8.62 8.42
CA PRO A 39 13.54 -9.28 7.13
C PRO A 39 13.05 -8.34 6.03
N LEU A 40 13.81 -8.23 4.94
CA LEU A 40 13.45 -7.36 3.81
C LEU A 40 12.02 -7.58 3.29
N PRO A 41 11.52 -8.83 3.12
CA PRO A 41 10.15 -9.04 2.64
C PRO A 41 9.11 -8.46 3.59
N LEU A 42 9.33 -8.59 4.91
CA LEU A 42 8.43 -8.05 5.93
C LEU A 42 8.41 -6.52 5.88
N LEU A 43 9.58 -5.89 5.72
CA LEU A 43 9.68 -4.44 5.60
C LEU A 43 8.93 -3.92 4.37
N VAL A 44 9.09 -4.57 3.21
CA VAL A 44 8.41 -4.18 1.97
C VAL A 44 6.88 -4.26 2.13
N VAL A 45 6.37 -5.35 2.71
CA VAL A 45 4.93 -5.52 2.95
C VAL A 45 4.41 -4.45 3.91
N ALA A 46 5.12 -4.20 5.01
CA ALA A 46 4.74 -3.18 5.98
C ALA A 46 4.67 -1.78 5.35
N VAL A 47 5.69 -1.39 4.58
CA VAL A 47 5.74 -0.08 3.90
C VAL A 47 4.64 0.03 2.84
N TYR A 48 4.37 -1.04 2.07
CA TYR A 48 3.29 -1.05 1.08
C TYR A 48 1.93 -0.82 1.73
N VAL A 49 1.63 -1.55 2.81
CA VAL A 49 0.37 -1.39 3.56
C VAL A 49 0.24 0.01 4.14
N LEU A 50 1.29 0.54 4.78
CA LEU A 50 1.29 1.89 5.32
C LEU A 50 1.10 2.94 4.21
N GLY A 51 1.74 2.76 3.06
CA GLY A 51 1.58 3.60 1.87
C GLY A 51 0.15 3.57 1.32
N MET A 52 -0.47 2.39 1.28
CA MET A 52 -1.86 2.22 0.85
C MET A 52 -2.85 2.89 1.80
N LEU A 53 -2.67 2.72 3.12
CA LEU A 53 -3.50 3.37 4.13
C LEU A 53 -3.35 4.89 4.09
N SER A 54 -2.12 5.40 4.10
CA SER A 54 -1.86 6.84 4.05
C SER A 54 -2.33 7.47 2.73
N GLY A 55 -2.11 6.80 1.60
CA GLY A 55 -2.57 7.23 0.28
C GLY A 55 -4.10 7.33 0.19
N TRP A 56 -4.83 6.35 0.71
CA TRP A 56 -6.30 6.42 0.78
C TRP A 56 -6.80 7.58 1.63
N TRP A 57 -6.16 7.82 2.77
CA TRP A 57 -6.48 8.97 3.62
C TRP A 57 -6.27 10.29 2.88
N LEU A 58 -5.11 10.44 2.23
CA LEU A 58 -4.78 11.64 1.47
C LEU A 58 -5.80 11.88 0.34
N VAL A 59 -6.06 10.86 -0.47
CA VAL A 59 -7.04 10.94 -1.57
C VAL A 59 -8.44 11.27 -1.05
N GLY A 60 -8.85 10.65 0.06
CA GLY A 60 -10.13 10.92 0.70
C GLY A 60 -10.26 12.37 1.18
N MET A 61 -9.22 12.90 1.84
CA MET A 61 -9.17 14.29 2.27
C MET A 61 -9.21 15.25 1.09
N THR A 62 -8.37 15.05 0.08
CA THR A 62 -8.33 15.90 -1.12
C THR A 62 -9.67 15.90 -1.85
N LYS A 63 -10.28 14.72 -2.04
CA LYS A 63 -11.62 14.60 -2.66
C LYS A 63 -12.67 15.38 -1.86
N ARG A 64 -12.67 15.25 -0.53
CA ARG A 64 -13.63 15.96 0.34
C ARG A 64 -13.43 17.47 0.29
N SER A 65 -12.19 17.94 0.30
CA SER A 65 -11.87 19.35 0.16
C SER A 65 -12.31 19.91 -1.19
N TRP A 66 -12.11 19.16 -2.27
CA TRP A 66 -12.56 19.54 -3.62
C TRP A 66 -14.08 19.63 -3.71
N GLN A 67 -14.80 18.65 -3.16
CA GLN A 67 -16.27 18.66 -3.12
C GLN A 67 -16.80 19.92 -2.42
N ARG A 68 -16.26 20.29 -1.26
CA ARG A 68 -16.66 21.51 -0.55
C ARG A 68 -16.43 22.80 -1.33
N LEU A 69 -15.39 22.86 -2.15
CA LEU A 69 -15.07 24.02 -2.98
C LEU A 69 -15.92 24.11 -4.25
N THR A 70 -16.38 22.96 -4.75
CA THR A 70 -17.12 22.87 -6.02
C THR A 70 -18.63 22.73 -5.82
N GLU A 71 -19.09 22.51 -4.59
CA GLU A 71 -20.52 22.50 -4.26
C GLU A 71 -21.09 23.91 -4.54
N PRO A 72 -21.99 24.05 -5.54
CA PRO A 72 -22.60 25.34 -5.82
C PRO A 72 -23.45 25.73 -4.62
N ASP A 73 -23.30 26.97 -4.15
CA ASP A 73 -24.06 27.56 -3.05
C ASP A 73 -25.57 27.61 -3.42
N ARG A 74 -26.26 26.47 -3.27
CA ARG A 74 -27.71 26.32 -3.46
C ARG A 74 -28.50 26.70 -2.21
N ALA A 75 -27.91 27.46 -1.28
CA ALA A 75 -28.52 27.87 -0.02
C ALA A 75 -29.01 29.34 -0.01
N ARG A 76 -29.18 29.97 -1.19
CA ARG A 76 -29.87 31.27 -1.31
C ARG A 76 -30.82 31.27 -2.52
N VAL A 77 -32.00 30.69 -2.34
CA VAL A 77 -33.21 31.08 -3.10
C VAL A 77 -34.38 31.12 -2.12
#